data_AF-A0A7C1F136-F1
#
_entry.id   AF-A0A7C1F136-F1
#
_cell.length_a   1.000
_cell.length_b   1.000
_cell.length_c   1.000
_cell.angle_alpha   90.00
_cell.angle_beta   90.00
_cell.angle_gamma   90.00
#
_symmetry.space_group_name_H-M   'P 1'
#
loop_
_entity.id
_entity.type
_entity.pdbx_description
1 polymer ?
#
loop_
_entity_poly.entity_id
_entity_poly.type
_entity_poly.pdbx_seq_one_letter_code
_entity_poly.pdbx_strand_id
1 'polypeptide(L)'
;MSLCRKWMSIMQQYDIFLSYVSEDADTMWRVYKDFEIEGLKVWIDQTNLEPGTLAWDIEIEKAIMQAGCLVVILSPYARTATWVREELHYAKTLNKRIFPLLASGDAQNSIPFGFSTAQWTDIRDEAHYRDGLSKLINTICKTLNIESRSQRRARRQAEIKRAEIIERHRRSVEQARKHLDDLQQQHFTMRNEIERTWQEEKSLRRKLEMLAVEAERLQADLKTLETQEEQAHQYFRVANANFEAVLNELNMEDDGSASAEHIRYVDPNHDWSMELPQLAELSSDETMDANAVWHDLEETEITRLAFVPPYQPQNDYVISDRRALPPPSEPVERNTDSQIGKRRRIK
;
A
#
# COMPACT_ATOMS: atom_id res chain seq x y z
N MET A 1 -44.04 -26.87 8.93
CA MET A 1 -44.33 -25.52 8.35
C MET A 1 -43.48 -25.14 7.13
N SER A 2 -42.21 -25.55 7.00
CA SER A 2 -41.35 -25.17 5.85
C SER A 2 -41.78 -25.78 4.51
N LEU A 3 -42.17 -27.07 4.50
CA LEU A 3 -42.69 -27.74 3.31
C LEU A 3 -43.99 -27.09 2.79
N CYS A 4 -44.97 -26.81 3.66
CA CYS A 4 -46.25 -26.21 3.24
C CYS A 4 -46.07 -24.85 2.54
N ARG A 5 -45.14 -24.01 3.01
CA ARG A 5 -44.80 -22.74 2.35
C ARG A 5 -44.14 -22.94 1.00
N LYS A 6 -43.26 -23.94 0.89
CA LYS A 6 -42.60 -24.29 -0.39
C LYS A 6 -43.59 -24.84 -1.42
N TRP A 7 -44.56 -25.65 -0.99
CA TRP A 7 -45.65 -26.15 -1.84
C TRP A 7 -46.65 -25.04 -2.23
N MET A 8 -47.01 -24.13 -1.31
CA MET A 8 -47.81 -22.94 -1.65
C MET A 8 -47.08 -22.02 -2.65
N SER A 9 -45.75 -21.90 -2.56
CA SER A 9 -44.95 -21.14 -3.53
C SER A 9 -44.88 -21.79 -4.92
N ILE A 10 -45.03 -23.12 -5.02
CA ILE A 10 -45.07 -23.84 -6.30
C ILE A 10 -46.43 -23.68 -7.00
N MET A 11 -47.50 -23.38 -6.25
CA MET A 11 -48.84 -23.12 -6.79
C MET A 11 -49.16 -21.63 -7.01
N GLN A 12 -48.24 -20.71 -6.64
CA GLN A 12 -48.44 -19.28 -6.88
C GLN A 12 -48.10 -18.91 -8.32
N GLN A 13 -49.13 -18.63 -9.10
CA GLN A 13 -48.99 -18.20 -10.50
C GLN A 13 -48.83 -16.68 -10.63
N TYR A 14 -49.42 -15.94 -9.69
CA TYR A 14 -49.45 -14.48 -9.66
C TYR A 14 -48.90 -13.95 -8.34
N ASP A 15 -48.22 -12.81 -8.39
CA ASP A 15 -47.75 -12.11 -7.19
C ASP A 15 -48.93 -11.35 -6.55
N ILE A 16 -49.75 -10.71 -7.39
CA ILE A 16 -50.83 -9.81 -6.98
C ILE A 16 -52.14 -10.19 -7.66
N PHE A 17 -53.22 -10.26 -6.89
CA PHE A 17 -54.59 -10.12 -7.37
C PHE A 17 -55.03 -8.67 -7.19
N LEU A 18 -55.42 -7.98 -8.26
CA LEU A 18 -55.83 -6.57 -8.25
C LEU A 18 -57.34 -6.45 -8.41
N SER A 19 -58.02 -6.15 -7.30
CA SER A 19 -59.47 -5.94 -7.20
C SER A 19 -59.83 -4.48 -7.44
N TYR A 20 -60.82 -4.22 -8.31
CA TYR A 20 -61.27 -2.87 -8.68
C TYR A 20 -62.69 -2.87 -9.27
N VAL A 21 -63.46 -1.80 -9.06
CA VAL A 21 -64.74 -1.58 -9.76
C VAL A 21 -64.52 -0.99 -11.15
N SER A 22 -65.42 -1.27 -12.09
CA SER A 22 -65.34 -0.80 -13.48
C SER A 22 -65.14 0.72 -13.62
N GLU A 23 -65.72 1.49 -12.69
CA GLU A 23 -65.62 2.95 -12.59
C GLU A 23 -64.20 3.43 -12.26
N ASP A 24 -63.36 2.58 -11.66
CA ASP A 24 -61.97 2.86 -11.31
C ASP A 24 -60.98 2.29 -12.35
N ALA A 25 -61.44 1.86 -13.54
CA ALA A 25 -60.62 1.19 -14.55
C ALA A 25 -59.36 1.98 -14.96
N ASP A 26 -59.46 3.32 -15.10
CA ASP A 26 -58.32 4.16 -15.45
C ASP A 26 -57.22 4.11 -14.37
N THR A 27 -57.62 4.18 -13.09
CA THR A 27 -56.68 4.08 -11.97
C THR A 27 -56.11 2.67 -11.88
N MET A 28 -56.92 1.64 -12.12
CA MET A 28 -56.47 0.26 -12.16
C MET A 28 -55.39 0.04 -13.21
N TRP A 29 -55.62 0.47 -14.45
CA TRP A 29 -54.68 0.28 -15.54
C TRP A 29 -53.33 0.94 -15.26
N ARG A 30 -53.36 2.12 -14.64
CA ARG A 30 -52.17 2.84 -14.20
C ARG A 30 -51.38 2.04 -13.15
N VAL A 31 -52.06 1.57 -12.10
CA VAL A 31 -51.44 0.75 -11.03
C VAL A 31 -50.90 -0.58 -11.58
N TYR A 32 -51.68 -1.24 -12.43
CA TYR A 32 -51.29 -2.48 -13.12
C TYR A 32 -49.99 -2.28 -13.92
N LYS A 33 -49.91 -1.21 -14.72
CA LYS A 33 -48.72 -0.91 -15.52
C LYS A 33 -47.48 -0.70 -14.66
N ASP A 34 -47.61 0.01 -13.54
CA ASP A 34 -46.48 0.24 -12.64
C ASP A 34 -46.00 -1.04 -11.94
N PHE A 35 -46.92 -1.94 -11.56
CA PHE A 35 -46.55 -3.26 -11.07
C PHE A 35 -45.85 -4.12 -12.14
N GLU A 36 -46.33 -4.11 -13.38
CA GLU A 36 -45.67 -4.80 -14.50
C GLU A 36 -44.27 -4.25 -14.79
N ILE A 37 -44.10 -2.92 -14.75
CA ILE A 37 -42.80 -2.26 -14.94
C ILE A 37 -41.79 -2.75 -13.90
N GLU A 38 -42.25 -2.96 -12.67
CA GLU A 38 -41.49 -3.54 -11.56
C GLU A 38 -41.34 -5.06 -11.64
N GLY A 39 -41.88 -5.70 -12.68
CA GLY A 39 -41.71 -7.13 -12.96
C GLY A 39 -42.57 -8.04 -12.08
N LEU A 40 -43.65 -7.51 -11.51
CA LEU A 40 -44.63 -8.27 -10.74
C LEU A 40 -45.68 -8.89 -11.67
N LYS A 41 -46.07 -10.13 -11.39
CA LYS A 41 -47.16 -10.82 -12.09
C LYS A 41 -48.48 -10.44 -11.46
N VAL A 42 -49.29 -9.67 -12.18
CA VAL A 42 -50.59 -9.19 -11.69
C VAL A 42 -51.72 -9.89 -12.42
N TRP A 43 -52.70 -10.35 -11.67
CA TRP A 43 -54.00 -10.75 -12.19
C TRP A 43 -55.00 -9.62 -11.93
N ILE A 44 -55.84 -9.29 -12.91
CA ILE A 44 -56.85 -8.23 -12.82
C ILE A 44 -58.24 -8.84 -12.95
N ASP A 45 -59.17 -8.36 -12.13
CA ASP A 45 -60.56 -8.83 -12.20
C ASP A 45 -61.34 -8.13 -13.30
N GLN A 46 -61.85 -8.85 -14.31
CA GLN A 46 -62.66 -8.22 -15.36
C GLN A 46 -64.08 -7.97 -14.85
N THR A 47 -64.28 -6.90 -14.06
CA THR A 47 -65.54 -6.53 -13.39
C THR A 47 -66.67 -6.06 -14.33
N ASN A 48 -66.99 -6.86 -15.35
CA ASN A 48 -68.23 -6.79 -16.12
C ASN A 48 -69.20 -7.89 -15.66
N LEU A 49 -69.37 -7.98 -14.34
CA LEU A 49 -70.17 -8.99 -13.67
C LEU A 49 -71.67 -8.73 -13.79
N GLU A 50 -72.39 -9.65 -14.41
CA GLU A 50 -73.78 -9.90 -14.05
C GLU A 50 -73.80 -10.85 -12.83
N PRO A 51 -74.40 -10.45 -11.69
CA PRO A 51 -74.53 -11.32 -10.52
C PRO A 51 -75.21 -12.66 -10.87
N GLY A 52 -74.57 -13.78 -10.55
CA GLY A 52 -75.15 -15.13 -10.70
C GLY A 52 -74.42 -16.09 -11.67
N THR A 53 -73.29 -15.70 -12.26
CA THR A 53 -72.53 -16.55 -13.20
C THR A 53 -71.54 -17.48 -12.47
N LEU A 54 -72.00 -18.67 -12.09
CA LEU A 54 -71.23 -19.70 -11.33
C LEU A 54 -69.83 -20.02 -11.88
N ALA A 55 -69.62 -19.97 -13.20
CA ALA A 55 -68.33 -20.33 -13.81
C ALA A 55 -67.23 -19.31 -13.49
N TRP A 56 -67.61 -18.05 -13.30
CA TRP A 56 -66.68 -16.93 -13.16
C TRP A 56 -66.25 -16.73 -11.70
N ASP A 57 -67.15 -16.98 -10.75
CA ASP A 57 -66.83 -17.03 -9.31
C ASP A 57 -65.71 -18.05 -9.02
N ILE A 58 -65.74 -19.20 -9.71
CA ILE A 58 -64.70 -20.24 -9.59
C ILE A 58 -63.34 -19.74 -10.11
N GLU A 59 -63.31 -18.90 -11.14
CA GLU A 59 -62.07 -18.37 -11.70
C GLU A 59 -61.45 -17.30 -10.78
N ILE A 60 -62.28 -16.42 -10.21
CA ILE A 60 -61.84 -15.47 -9.18
C ILE A 60 -61.28 -16.20 -7.96
N GLU A 61 -62.02 -17.18 -7.44
CA GLU A 61 -61.59 -17.93 -6.26
C GLU A 61 -60.22 -18.60 -6.51
N LYS A 62 -60.04 -19.18 -7.70
CA LYS A 62 -58.75 -19.74 -8.12
C LYS A 62 -57.66 -18.68 -8.23
N ALA A 63 -57.95 -17.53 -8.82
CA ALA A 63 -56.99 -16.43 -8.97
C ALA A 63 -56.54 -15.89 -7.60
N ILE A 64 -57.47 -15.67 -6.66
CA ILE A 64 -57.15 -15.26 -5.28
C ILE A 64 -56.32 -16.34 -4.58
N MET A 65 -56.66 -17.62 -4.76
CA MET A 65 -55.90 -18.73 -4.20
C MET A 65 -54.47 -18.79 -4.73
N GLN A 66 -54.28 -18.54 -6.03
CA GLN A 66 -52.99 -18.55 -6.73
C GLN A 66 -52.17 -17.26 -6.56
N ALA A 67 -52.78 -16.17 -6.10
CA ALA A 67 -52.07 -14.92 -5.86
C ALA A 67 -51.29 -14.93 -4.54
N GLY A 68 -50.13 -14.25 -4.51
CA GLY A 68 -49.35 -14.05 -3.29
C GLY A 68 -50.03 -13.12 -2.29
N CYS A 69 -50.62 -12.04 -2.77
CA CYS A 69 -51.41 -11.08 -1.99
C CYS A 69 -52.55 -10.48 -2.81
N LEU A 70 -53.46 -9.80 -2.11
CA LEU A 70 -54.54 -9.04 -2.73
C LEU A 70 -54.26 -7.54 -2.59
N VAL A 71 -54.41 -6.80 -3.67
CA VAL A 71 -54.42 -5.34 -3.70
C VAL A 71 -55.83 -4.92 -4.10
N VAL A 72 -56.46 -4.02 -3.36
CA VAL A 72 -57.81 -3.54 -3.64
C VAL A 72 -57.81 -2.04 -3.85
N ILE A 73 -58.42 -1.59 -4.94
CA ILE A 73 -58.65 -0.17 -5.21
C ILE A 73 -59.96 0.26 -4.54
N LEU A 74 -59.86 1.26 -3.67
CA LEU A 74 -60.94 1.78 -2.87
C LEU A 74 -61.37 3.16 -3.37
N SER A 75 -62.66 3.27 -3.62
CA SER A 75 -63.39 4.47 -4.03
C SER A 75 -64.80 4.44 -3.42
N PRO A 76 -65.58 5.53 -3.50
CA PRO A 76 -66.98 5.50 -3.10
C PRO A 76 -67.81 4.43 -3.84
N TYR A 77 -67.46 4.14 -5.10
CA TYR A 77 -68.08 3.08 -5.90
C TYR A 77 -67.71 1.68 -5.39
N ALA A 78 -66.43 1.45 -5.06
CA ALA A 78 -65.98 0.17 -4.50
C ALA A 78 -66.62 -0.15 -3.14
N ARG A 79 -66.99 0.87 -2.35
CA ARG A 79 -67.62 0.65 -1.05
C ARG A 79 -69.03 0.08 -1.16
N THR A 80 -69.81 0.53 -2.15
CA THR A 80 -71.21 0.10 -2.34
C THR A 80 -71.33 -1.23 -3.08
N ALA A 81 -70.26 -1.65 -3.76
CA ALA A 81 -70.17 -2.94 -4.44
C ALA A 81 -70.19 -4.12 -3.45
N THR A 82 -71.14 -5.04 -3.63
CA THR A 82 -71.27 -6.25 -2.81
C THR A 82 -70.12 -7.23 -3.04
N TRP A 83 -69.71 -7.41 -4.29
CA TRP A 83 -68.66 -8.35 -4.69
C TRP A 83 -67.29 -8.00 -4.07
N VAL A 84 -66.94 -6.71 -3.93
CA VAL A 84 -65.71 -6.27 -3.24
C VAL A 84 -65.65 -6.80 -1.81
N ARG A 85 -66.79 -6.85 -1.11
CA ARG A 85 -66.85 -7.37 0.26
C ARG A 85 -66.66 -8.88 0.31
N GLU A 86 -67.19 -9.59 -0.66
CA GLU A 86 -67.09 -11.05 -0.77
C GLU A 86 -65.65 -11.47 -1.07
N GLU A 87 -64.99 -10.82 -2.02
CA GLU A 87 -63.57 -11.06 -2.32
C GLU A 87 -62.65 -10.78 -1.11
N LEU A 88 -62.87 -9.65 -0.45
CA LEU A 88 -62.10 -9.29 0.75
C LEU A 88 -62.31 -10.28 1.89
N HIS A 89 -63.53 -10.83 2.02
CA HIS A 89 -63.83 -11.86 2.99
C HIS A 89 -63.12 -13.17 2.63
N TYR A 90 -63.19 -13.60 1.37
CA TYR A 90 -62.54 -14.82 0.90
C TYR A 90 -61.00 -14.75 1.01
N ALA A 91 -60.38 -13.62 0.64
CA ALA A 91 -58.95 -13.42 0.84
C ALA A 91 -58.55 -13.50 2.32
N LYS A 92 -59.41 -13.02 3.24
CA LYS A 92 -59.22 -13.17 4.69
C LYS A 92 -59.32 -14.63 5.14
N THR A 93 -60.26 -15.42 4.64
CA THR A 93 -60.36 -16.86 4.99
C THR A 93 -59.12 -17.64 4.52
N LEU A 94 -58.53 -17.25 3.39
CA LEU A 94 -57.27 -17.77 2.87
C LEU A 94 -56.02 -17.20 3.54
N ASN A 95 -56.18 -16.33 4.55
CA ASN A 95 -55.10 -15.64 5.26
C ASN A 95 -54.12 -14.89 4.33
N LYS A 96 -54.64 -14.37 3.21
CA LYS A 96 -53.88 -13.54 2.27
C LYS A 96 -53.70 -12.15 2.87
N ARG A 97 -52.53 -11.54 2.64
CA ARG A 97 -52.34 -10.12 2.95
C ARG A 97 -53.13 -9.29 1.94
N ILE A 98 -53.82 -8.28 2.48
CA ILE A 98 -54.64 -7.34 1.71
C ILE A 98 -53.99 -5.97 1.84
N PHE A 99 -53.78 -5.32 0.70
CA PHE A 99 -53.19 -3.99 0.60
C PHE A 99 -54.20 -3.03 -0.03
N PRO A 100 -54.87 -2.19 0.78
CA PRO A 100 -55.84 -1.23 0.26
C PRO A 100 -55.16 0.00 -0.35
N LEU A 101 -55.63 0.40 -1.53
CA LEU A 101 -55.25 1.62 -2.25
C LEU A 101 -56.44 2.59 -2.28
N LEU A 102 -56.34 3.74 -1.63
CA LEU A 102 -57.40 4.76 -1.69
C LEU A 102 -57.22 5.61 -2.95
N ALA A 103 -58.09 5.43 -3.95
CA ALA A 103 -58.04 6.10 -5.25
C ALA A 103 -58.90 7.35 -5.31
N SER A 104 -60.02 7.39 -4.58
CA SER A 104 -60.89 8.57 -4.50
C SER A 104 -61.73 8.58 -3.22
N GLY A 105 -62.33 9.73 -2.91
CA GLY A 105 -63.12 9.92 -1.70
C GLY A 105 -62.27 10.00 -0.42
N ASP A 106 -62.84 9.51 0.68
CA ASP A 106 -62.25 9.57 2.02
C ASP A 106 -62.41 8.24 2.76
N ALA A 107 -61.77 8.11 3.93
CA ALA A 107 -61.82 6.89 4.72
C ALA A 107 -63.24 6.51 5.18
N GLN A 108 -64.14 7.49 5.33
CA GLN A 108 -65.50 7.26 5.79
C GLN A 108 -66.41 6.80 4.66
N ASN A 109 -66.09 7.16 3.41
CA ASN A 109 -66.92 6.99 2.22
C ASN A 109 -66.41 5.95 1.22
N SER A 110 -65.14 5.57 1.30
CA SER A 110 -64.51 4.65 0.35
C SER A 110 -64.05 3.33 0.98
N ILE A 111 -63.93 3.24 2.31
CA ILE A 111 -63.45 2.03 2.99
C ILE A 111 -64.63 1.18 3.47
N PRO A 112 -64.73 -0.10 3.05
CA PRO A 112 -65.76 -1.02 3.54
C PRO A 112 -65.71 -1.23 5.06
N PHE A 113 -66.89 -1.41 5.66
CA PHE A 113 -67.02 -1.69 7.08
C PHE A 113 -66.29 -3.00 7.43
N GLY A 114 -65.40 -2.98 8.43
CA GLY A 114 -64.50 -4.09 8.77
C GLY A 114 -63.07 -3.98 8.20
N PHE A 115 -62.78 -2.92 7.45
CA PHE A 115 -61.43 -2.51 7.02
C PHE A 115 -61.05 -1.10 7.48
N SER A 116 -61.89 -0.42 8.26
CA SER A 116 -61.64 0.94 8.77
C SER A 116 -60.40 1.06 9.66
N THR A 117 -59.94 -0.03 10.28
CA THR A 117 -58.71 -0.07 11.08
C THR A 117 -57.47 -0.46 10.26
N ALA A 118 -57.65 -0.84 8.98
CA ALA A 118 -56.54 -1.21 8.12
C ALA A 118 -55.81 0.04 7.62
N GLN A 119 -54.48 -0.01 7.62
CA GLN A 119 -53.69 1.02 6.94
C GLN A 119 -53.88 0.90 5.43
N TRP A 120 -54.15 2.02 4.78
CA TRP A 120 -54.32 2.14 3.34
C TRP A 120 -53.22 3.02 2.75
N THR A 121 -52.94 2.82 1.47
CA THR A 121 -51.99 3.64 0.71
C THR A 121 -52.79 4.69 -0.06
N ASP A 122 -52.47 5.96 0.15
CA ASP A 122 -53.11 7.05 -0.58
C ASP A 122 -52.55 7.15 -2.00
N ILE A 123 -53.41 7.15 -3.01
CA ILE A 123 -53.03 7.31 -4.42
C ILE A 123 -53.90 8.36 -5.14
N ARG A 124 -54.62 9.21 -4.39
CA ARG A 124 -55.59 10.19 -4.91
C ARG A 124 -54.97 11.32 -5.72
N ASP A 125 -53.75 11.74 -5.40
CA ASP A 125 -53.01 12.74 -6.15
C ASP A 125 -51.63 12.23 -6.58
N GLU A 126 -50.99 12.95 -7.51
CA GLU A 126 -49.75 12.51 -8.16
C GLU A 126 -48.58 12.36 -7.17
N ALA A 127 -48.50 13.22 -6.14
CA ALA A 127 -47.42 13.17 -5.16
C ALA A 127 -47.56 11.93 -4.26
N HIS A 128 -48.77 11.70 -3.75
CA HIS A 128 -49.09 10.53 -2.92
C HIS A 128 -49.03 9.24 -3.73
N TYR A 129 -49.48 9.25 -4.99
CA TYR A 129 -49.42 8.08 -5.87
C TYR A 129 -48.00 7.53 -5.99
N ARG A 130 -47.02 8.38 -6.34
CA ARG A 130 -45.65 7.91 -6.59
C ARG A 130 -45.00 7.34 -5.33
N ASP A 131 -45.09 8.07 -4.23
CA ASP A 131 -44.48 7.66 -2.95
C ASP A 131 -45.21 6.44 -2.35
N GLY A 132 -46.55 6.49 -2.34
CA GLY A 132 -47.41 5.42 -1.85
C GLY A 132 -47.20 4.11 -2.61
N LEU A 133 -47.23 4.17 -3.94
CA LEU A 133 -47.07 2.98 -4.77
C LEU A 133 -45.66 2.37 -4.64
N SER A 134 -44.62 3.20 -4.60
CA SER A 134 -43.25 2.74 -4.36
C SER A 134 -43.10 2.04 -2.99
N LYS A 135 -43.70 2.61 -1.94
CA LYS A 135 -43.73 1.99 -0.61
C LYS A 135 -44.50 0.67 -0.61
N LEU A 136 -45.63 0.63 -1.32
CA LEU A 136 -46.43 -0.59 -1.45
C LEU A 136 -45.65 -1.68 -2.19
N ILE A 137 -45.07 -1.40 -3.35
CA ILE A 137 -44.25 -2.34 -4.11
C ILE A 137 -43.15 -2.93 -3.22
N ASN A 138 -42.42 -2.08 -2.50
CA ASN A 138 -41.38 -2.53 -1.58
C ASN A 138 -41.93 -3.44 -0.47
N THR A 139 -43.13 -3.15 0.03
CA THR A 139 -43.80 -3.93 1.08
C THR A 139 -44.30 -5.27 0.56
N ILE A 140 -44.87 -5.31 -0.65
CA ILE A 140 -45.29 -6.55 -1.34
C ILE A 140 -44.06 -7.42 -1.60
N CYS A 141 -43.02 -6.86 -2.22
CA CYS A 141 -41.76 -7.56 -2.49
C CYS A 141 -41.16 -8.21 -1.24
N LYS A 142 -41.09 -7.46 -0.13
CA LYS A 142 -40.63 -8.00 1.17
C LYS A 142 -41.55 -9.08 1.72
N THR A 143 -42.87 -8.91 1.59
CA THR A 143 -43.87 -9.86 2.08
C THR A 143 -43.80 -11.19 1.35
N LEU A 144 -43.68 -11.15 0.02
CA LEU A 144 -43.65 -12.32 -0.85
C LEU A 144 -42.23 -12.87 -1.02
N ASN A 145 -41.22 -12.20 -0.45
CA ASN A 145 -39.80 -12.53 -0.61
C ASN A 145 -39.37 -12.60 -2.08
N ILE A 146 -39.81 -11.62 -2.86
CA ILE A 146 -39.46 -11.41 -4.28
C ILE A 146 -38.75 -10.07 -4.44
N GLU A 147 -37.88 -9.97 -5.45
CA GLU A 147 -37.20 -8.71 -5.77
C GLU A 147 -37.87 -8.01 -6.95
N SER A 148 -38.17 -6.72 -6.80
CA SER A 148 -38.67 -5.86 -7.89
C SER A 148 -37.58 -5.61 -8.94
N ARG A 149 -37.96 -5.22 -10.15
CA ARG A 149 -37.03 -4.88 -11.23
C ARG A 149 -36.08 -3.75 -10.83
N SER A 150 -36.59 -2.72 -10.15
CA SER A 150 -35.78 -1.61 -9.64
C SER A 150 -34.80 -2.07 -8.57
N GLN A 151 -35.22 -2.96 -7.65
CA GLN A 151 -34.33 -3.55 -6.65
C GLN A 151 -33.20 -4.38 -7.29
N ARG A 152 -33.54 -5.24 -8.27
CA ARG A 152 -32.55 -6.04 -9.02
C ARG A 152 -31.53 -5.15 -9.73
N ARG A 153 -31.98 -4.07 -10.37
CA ARG A 153 -31.11 -3.09 -11.04
C ARG A 153 -30.17 -2.40 -10.06
N ALA A 154 -30.70 -1.91 -8.93
CA ALA A 154 -29.92 -1.25 -7.90
C ALA A 154 -28.84 -2.18 -7.30
N ARG A 155 -29.21 -3.43 -7.01
CA ARG A 155 -28.27 -4.46 -6.54
C ARG A 155 -27.15 -4.71 -7.54
N ARG A 156 -27.49 -4.92 -8.82
CA ARG A 156 -26.50 -5.15 -9.89
C ARG A 156 -25.56 -3.96 -10.04
N GLN A 157 -26.06 -2.73 -9.98
CA GLN A 157 -25.22 -1.53 -10.03
C GLN A 157 -24.29 -1.43 -8.81
N ALA A 158 -24.77 -1.78 -7.61
CA ALA A 158 -23.96 -1.80 -6.41
C ALA A 158 -22.86 -2.87 -6.48
N GLU A 159 -23.15 -4.04 -7.04
CA GLU A 159 -22.17 -5.10 -7.29
C GLU A 159 -21.09 -4.66 -8.28
N ILE A 160 -21.46 -4.00 -9.37
CA ILE A 160 -20.51 -3.43 -10.34
C ILE A 160 -19.61 -2.39 -9.67
N LYS A 161 -20.18 -1.42 -8.96
CA LYS A 161 -19.40 -0.40 -8.24
C LYS A 161 -18.45 -1.01 -7.21
N ARG A 162 -18.88 -2.05 -6.49
CA ARG A 162 -18.01 -2.78 -5.55
C ARG A 162 -16.85 -3.46 -6.26
N ALA A 163 -17.10 -4.12 -7.39
CA ALA A 163 -16.06 -4.75 -8.19
C ALA A 163 -15.03 -3.73 -8.71
N GLU A 164 -15.49 -2.57 -9.19
CA GLU A 164 -14.62 -1.48 -9.62
C GLU A 164 -13.71 -0.97 -8.49
N ILE A 165 -14.26 -0.81 -7.27
CA ILE A 165 -13.49 -0.39 -6.09
C ILE A 165 -12.44 -1.45 -5.74
N ILE A 166 -12.81 -2.73 -5.72
CA ILE A 166 -11.90 -3.84 -5.40
C ILE A 166 -10.75 -3.87 -6.42
N GLU A 167 -11.05 -3.75 -7.72
CA GLU A 167 -10.03 -3.77 -8.77
C GLU A 167 -9.09 -2.56 -8.67
N ARG A 168 -9.60 -1.37 -8.32
CA ARG A 168 -8.77 -0.19 -8.06
C ARG A 168 -7.78 -0.43 -6.92
N HIS A 169 -8.25 -0.99 -5.80
CA HIS A 169 -7.39 -1.31 -4.66
C HIS A 169 -6.36 -2.38 -5.02
N ARG A 170 -6.76 -3.43 -5.74
CA ARG A 170 -5.86 -4.48 -6.23
C ARG A 170 -4.70 -3.89 -7.04
N ARG A 171 -5.01 -2.99 -7.99
CA ARG A 171 -3.98 -2.31 -8.82
C ARG A 171 -3.05 -1.44 -7.99
N SER A 172 -3.59 -0.69 -7.03
CA SER A 172 -2.78 0.16 -6.15
C SER A 172 -1.81 -0.67 -5.28
N VAL A 173 -2.28 -1.80 -4.73
CA VAL A 173 -1.43 -2.73 -3.98
C VAL A 173 -0.37 -3.35 -4.88
N GLU A 174 -0.73 -3.73 -6.11
CA GLU A 174 0.22 -4.30 -7.08
C GLU A 174 1.32 -3.29 -7.46
N GLN A 175 0.96 -2.01 -7.64
CA GLN A 175 1.93 -0.94 -7.89
C GLN A 175 2.85 -0.70 -6.68
N ALA A 176 2.30 -0.64 -5.47
CA ALA A 176 3.08 -0.48 -4.25
C ALA A 176 4.07 -1.63 -4.05
N ARG A 177 3.65 -2.87 -4.35
CA ARG A 177 4.52 -4.05 -4.30
C ARG A 177 5.67 -3.95 -5.29
N LYS A 178 5.39 -3.59 -6.55
CA LYS A 178 6.46 -3.39 -7.56
C LYS A 178 7.47 -2.32 -7.11
N HIS A 179 6.98 -1.21 -6.57
CA HIS A 179 7.85 -0.15 -6.07
C HIS A 179 8.72 -0.62 -4.89
N LEU A 180 8.17 -1.45 -3.99
CA LEU A 180 8.93 -2.05 -2.90
C LEU A 180 10.03 -2.99 -3.43
N ASP A 181 9.71 -3.83 -4.42
CA ASP A 181 10.68 -4.73 -5.04
C ASP A 181 11.83 -3.93 -5.70
N ASP A 182 11.51 -2.83 -6.39
CA ASP A 182 12.51 -1.92 -6.97
C ASP A 182 13.42 -1.30 -5.90
N LEU A 183 12.85 -0.82 -4.78
CA LEU A 183 13.61 -0.26 -3.66
C LEU A 183 14.51 -1.30 -3.00
N GLN A 184 14.03 -2.54 -2.85
CA GLN A 184 14.83 -3.64 -2.32
C GLN A 184 16.03 -3.95 -3.23
N GLN A 185 15.82 -3.94 -4.55
CA GLN A 185 16.89 -4.14 -5.51
C GLN A 185 17.93 -3.01 -5.44
N GLN A 186 17.48 -1.75 -5.37
CA GLN A 186 18.37 -0.59 -5.20
C GLN A 186 19.19 -0.69 -3.90
N HIS A 187 18.55 -1.05 -2.79
CA HIS A 187 19.22 -1.21 -1.52
C HIS A 187 20.26 -2.35 -1.56
N PHE A 188 19.93 -3.47 -2.21
CA PHE A 188 20.88 -4.57 -2.42
C PHE A 188 22.09 -4.12 -3.24
N THR A 189 21.88 -3.40 -4.35
CA THR A 189 22.98 -2.89 -5.17
C THR A 189 23.87 -1.91 -4.40
N MET A 190 23.26 -0.98 -3.65
CA MET A 190 23.99 -0.01 -2.84
C MET A 190 24.84 -0.70 -1.77
N ARG A 191 24.28 -1.70 -1.10
CA ARG A 191 25.01 -2.48 -0.08
C ARG A 191 26.24 -3.17 -0.66
N ASN A 192 26.12 -3.77 -1.84
CA ASN A 192 27.25 -4.44 -2.49
C ASN A 192 28.34 -3.44 -2.90
N GLU A 193 27.96 -2.24 -3.35
CA GLU A 193 28.92 -1.19 -3.68
C GLU A 193 29.66 -0.66 -2.44
N ILE A 194 28.96 -0.48 -1.32
CA ILE A 194 29.58 -0.11 -0.05
C ILE A 194 30.56 -1.20 0.42
N GLU A 195 30.18 -2.47 0.31
CA GLU A 195 31.09 -3.57 0.67
C GLU A 195 32.34 -3.56 -0.21
N ARG A 196 32.17 -3.34 -1.52
CA ARG A 196 33.30 -3.24 -2.45
C ARG A 196 34.26 -2.11 -2.09
N THR A 197 33.74 -0.89 -1.89
CA THR A 197 34.56 0.27 -1.53
C THR A 197 35.26 0.08 -0.19
N TRP A 198 34.61 -0.60 0.77
CA TRP A 198 35.23 -0.97 2.04
C TRP A 198 36.41 -1.94 1.87
N GLN A 199 36.28 -2.95 1.01
CA GLN A 199 37.38 -3.88 0.73
C GLN A 199 38.55 -3.18 0.03
N GLU A 200 38.25 -2.27 -0.90
CA GLU A 200 39.25 -1.45 -1.60
C GLU A 200 39.99 -0.55 -0.60
N GLU A 201 39.28 0.21 0.25
CA GLU A 201 39.88 1.05 1.30
C GLU A 201 40.77 0.22 2.24
N LYS A 202 40.30 -0.95 2.66
CA LYS A 202 41.06 -1.86 3.52
C LYS A 202 42.35 -2.35 2.85
N SER A 203 42.31 -2.62 1.55
CA SER A 203 43.50 -3.01 0.78
C SER A 203 44.51 -1.88 0.68
N LEU A 204 44.04 -0.64 0.47
CA LEU A 204 44.87 0.56 0.40
C LEU A 204 45.52 0.87 1.74
N ARG A 205 44.77 0.77 2.84
CA ARG A 205 45.32 0.94 4.20
C ARG A 205 46.48 -0.01 4.48
N ARG A 206 46.35 -1.29 4.10
CA ARG A 206 47.46 -2.27 4.24
C ARG A 206 48.68 -1.91 3.40
N LYS A 207 48.49 -1.46 2.16
CA LYS A 207 49.61 -1.00 1.31
C LYS A 207 50.32 0.21 1.94
N LEU A 208 49.55 1.15 2.48
CA LEU A 208 50.07 2.34 3.14
C LEU A 208 50.84 1.99 4.42
N GLU A 209 50.36 1.02 5.20
CA GLU A 209 51.10 0.47 6.35
C GLU A 209 52.44 -0.14 5.92
N MET A 210 52.48 -0.93 4.84
CA MET A 210 53.76 -1.50 4.37
C MET A 210 54.74 -0.43 3.88
N LEU A 211 54.24 0.59 3.16
CA LEU A 211 55.08 1.70 2.70
C LEU A 211 55.62 2.53 3.86
N ALA A 212 54.84 2.70 4.93
CA ALA A 212 55.30 3.40 6.14
C ALA A 212 56.46 2.64 6.81
N VAL A 213 56.38 1.31 6.91
CA VAL A 213 57.46 0.48 7.45
C VAL A 213 58.73 0.58 6.59
N GLU A 214 58.60 0.55 5.26
CA GLU A 214 59.75 0.69 4.37
C GLU A 214 60.38 2.09 4.46
N ALA A 215 59.56 3.14 4.56
CA ALA A 215 60.05 4.50 4.75
C ALA A 215 60.84 4.66 6.06
N GLU A 216 60.36 4.07 7.17
CA GLU A 216 61.09 4.05 8.44
C GLU A 216 62.44 3.33 8.32
N ARG A 217 62.48 2.21 7.59
CA ARG A 217 63.73 1.47 7.32
C ARG A 217 64.72 2.32 6.53
N LEU A 218 64.29 2.90 5.41
CA LEU A 218 65.14 3.76 4.59
C LEU A 218 65.64 4.99 5.37
N GLN A 219 64.81 5.54 6.26
CA GLN A 219 65.21 6.66 7.10
C GLN A 219 66.26 6.24 8.14
N ALA A 220 66.18 5.01 8.68
CA ALA A 220 67.22 4.46 9.53
C ALA A 220 68.53 4.24 8.75
N ASP A 221 68.45 3.67 7.56
CA ASP A 221 69.61 3.43 6.69
C ASP A 221 70.30 4.73 6.31
N LEU A 222 69.55 5.77 5.91
CA LEU A 222 70.08 7.13 5.66
C LEU A 222 70.87 7.66 6.86
N LYS A 223 70.32 7.54 8.07
CA LYS A 223 71.00 8.01 9.28
C LYS A 223 72.31 7.25 9.55
N THR A 224 72.36 5.96 9.23
CA THR A 224 73.61 5.17 9.35
C THR A 224 74.66 5.61 8.34
N LEU A 225 74.24 5.92 7.10
CA LEU A 225 75.14 6.44 6.06
C LEU A 225 75.70 7.82 6.43
N GLU A 226 74.85 8.73 6.93
CA GLU A 226 75.29 10.05 7.42
C GLU A 226 76.37 9.92 8.52
N THR A 227 76.19 8.98 9.46
CA THR A 227 77.19 8.74 10.50
C THR A 227 78.49 8.13 9.96
N GLN A 228 78.41 7.25 8.96
CA GLN A 228 79.59 6.72 8.28
C GLN A 228 80.34 7.80 7.50
N GLU A 229 79.63 8.69 6.82
CA GLU A 229 80.20 9.84 6.11
C GLU A 229 80.92 10.79 7.08
N GLU A 230 80.28 11.15 8.21
CA GLU A 230 80.92 11.97 9.25
C GLU A 230 82.21 11.32 9.79
N GLN A 231 82.19 10.00 10.03
CA GLN A 231 83.37 9.25 10.44
C GLN A 231 84.47 9.30 9.37
N ALA A 232 84.14 9.04 8.10
CA ALA A 232 85.10 9.10 7.00
C ALA A 232 85.71 10.51 6.86
N HIS A 233 84.89 11.57 6.95
CA HIS A 233 85.35 12.95 6.97
C HIS A 233 86.25 13.27 8.17
N GLN A 234 85.98 12.66 9.34
CA GLN A 234 86.84 12.82 10.51
C GLN A 234 88.18 12.09 10.33
N TYR A 235 88.18 10.87 9.81
CA TYR A 235 89.39 10.14 9.45
C TYR A 235 90.25 10.91 8.45
N PHE A 236 89.63 11.44 7.39
CA PHE A 236 90.33 12.25 6.38
C PHE A 236 90.94 13.51 6.99
N ARG A 237 90.21 14.22 7.87
CA ARG A 237 90.74 15.38 8.60
C ARG A 237 91.96 15.04 9.45
N VAL A 238 91.92 13.93 10.19
CA VAL A 238 93.06 13.48 11.02
C VAL A 238 94.24 13.06 10.14
N ALA A 239 93.99 12.32 9.05
CA ALA A 239 95.03 11.91 8.12
C ALA A 239 95.73 13.12 7.48
N ASN A 240 94.97 14.12 7.02
CA ASN A 240 95.52 15.36 6.50
C ASN A 240 96.32 16.13 7.56
N ALA A 241 95.81 16.24 8.81
CA ALA A 241 96.56 16.90 9.88
C ALA A 241 97.88 16.19 10.21
N ASN A 242 97.89 14.85 10.21
CA ASN A 242 99.12 14.07 10.39
C ASN A 242 100.08 14.26 9.21
N PHE A 243 99.57 14.29 7.97
CA PHE A 243 100.38 14.54 6.78
C PHE A 243 101.04 15.93 6.82
N GLU A 244 100.28 16.97 7.18
CA GLU A 244 100.79 18.33 7.40
C GLU A 244 101.81 18.41 8.54
N ALA A 245 101.63 17.63 9.61
CA ALA A 245 102.61 17.54 10.70
C ALA A 245 103.94 16.91 10.23
N VAL A 246 103.88 15.82 9.45
CA VAL A 246 105.06 15.18 8.85
C VAL A 246 105.77 16.12 7.88
N LEU A 247 105.04 16.87 7.05
CA LEU A 247 105.63 17.87 6.17
C LEU A 247 106.32 18.99 6.95
N ASN A 248 105.75 19.42 8.08
CA ASN A 248 106.39 20.41 8.95
C ASN A 248 107.61 19.86 9.70
N GLU A 249 107.61 18.60 10.13
CA GLU A 249 108.80 17.95 10.71
C GLU A 249 109.92 17.81 9.67
N LEU A 250 109.60 17.44 8.42
CA LEU A 250 110.55 17.37 7.32
C LEU A 250 111.09 18.77 6.91
N ASN A 251 110.31 19.83 7.09
CA ASN A 251 110.76 21.22 6.86
C ASN A 251 111.55 21.82 8.05
N MET A 252 111.62 21.14 9.21
CA MET A 252 112.42 21.57 10.36
C MET A 252 113.82 20.95 10.38
N GLU A 253 114.12 20.03 9.47
CA GLU A 253 115.44 19.41 9.26
C GLU A 253 115.90 19.49 7.80
N ASP A 254 116.00 20.68 7.19
CA ASP A 254 117.09 20.92 6.22
C ASP A 254 117.26 22.40 5.84
N ASP A 255 118.40 22.94 6.22
CA ASP A 255 119.05 24.11 5.63
C ASP A 255 119.85 23.69 4.39
N GLY A 256 119.24 23.00 3.43
CA GLY A 256 120.07 22.35 2.41
C GLY A 256 119.35 21.82 1.18
N SER A 257 118.97 22.71 0.26
CA SER A 257 118.77 22.39 -1.17
C SER A 257 118.06 21.06 -1.50
N ALA A 258 116.73 21.06 -1.51
CA ALA A 258 115.98 20.07 -2.26
C ALA A 258 114.81 20.71 -2.99
N SER A 259 114.86 20.60 -4.31
CA SER A 259 113.79 20.86 -5.26
C SER A 259 112.49 20.18 -4.80
N ALA A 260 111.54 20.98 -4.31
CA ALA A 260 110.16 20.54 -4.07
C ALA A 260 109.43 20.42 -5.43
N GLU A 261 109.73 19.36 -6.17
CA GLU A 261 108.88 18.90 -7.24
C GLU A 261 107.73 18.07 -6.66
N HIS A 262 106.51 18.48 -7.02
CA HIS A 262 105.30 17.67 -7.05
C HIS A 262 104.74 17.17 -5.71
N ILE A 263 104.12 18.08 -4.95
CA ILE A 263 102.82 17.74 -4.35
C ILE A 263 101.82 17.71 -5.51
N ARG A 264 101.45 16.52 -5.98
CA ARG A 264 100.34 16.39 -6.93
C ARG A 264 99.10 16.92 -6.25
N TYR A 265 98.59 18.03 -6.76
CA TYR A 265 97.22 18.47 -6.57
C TYR A 265 96.32 17.28 -6.94
N VAL A 266 95.70 16.65 -5.95
CA VAL A 266 94.65 15.66 -6.24
C VAL A 266 93.51 16.47 -6.83
N ASP A 267 93.19 16.20 -8.09
CA ASP A 267 92.07 16.82 -8.79
C ASP A 267 90.80 16.62 -7.94
N PRO A 268 90.03 17.67 -7.61
CA PRO A 268 88.74 17.51 -6.93
C PRO A 268 87.76 16.62 -7.71
N ASN A 269 87.99 16.44 -9.01
CA ASN A 269 87.24 15.52 -9.88
C ASN A 269 87.97 14.19 -10.13
N HIS A 270 88.95 13.84 -9.28
CA HIS A 270 89.62 12.55 -9.39
C HIS A 270 88.61 11.42 -9.18
N ASP A 271 88.44 10.61 -10.21
CA ASP A 271 87.46 9.51 -10.22
C ASP A 271 88.01 8.32 -9.44
N TRP A 272 87.64 8.27 -8.16
CA TRP A 272 88.03 7.22 -7.23
C TRP A 272 87.42 5.84 -7.55
N SER A 273 86.50 5.74 -8.52
CA SER A 273 85.81 4.50 -8.86
C SER A 273 86.74 3.39 -9.39
N MET A 274 87.93 3.74 -9.88
CA MET A 274 88.91 2.78 -10.39
C MET A 274 89.89 2.24 -9.33
N GLU A 275 90.15 2.97 -8.25
CA GLU A 275 91.15 2.54 -7.23
C GLU A 275 90.54 1.76 -6.06
N LEU A 276 89.22 1.86 -5.86
CA LEU A 276 88.46 1.08 -4.88
C LEU A 276 87.30 0.34 -5.57
N PRO A 277 87.56 -0.84 -6.19
CA PRO A 277 86.54 -1.59 -6.95
C PRO A 277 85.31 -1.98 -6.13
N GLN A 278 85.45 -2.04 -4.79
CA GLN A 278 84.38 -2.39 -3.86
C GLN A 278 83.33 -1.27 -3.70
N LEU A 279 83.61 -0.03 -4.10
CA LEU A 279 82.62 1.07 -4.13
C LEU A 279 81.75 1.04 -5.39
N ALA A 280 82.22 0.45 -6.50
CA ALA A 280 81.43 0.30 -7.72
C ALA A 280 80.29 -0.73 -7.56
N GLU A 281 80.47 -1.71 -6.67
CA GLU A 281 79.43 -2.69 -6.32
C GLU A 281 78.28 -2.08 -5.48
N LEU A 282 78.49 -0.92 -4.83
CA LEU A 282 77.43 -0.16 -4.17
C LEU A 282 76.67 0.77 -5.13
N SER A 283 77.19 0.98 -6.35
CA SER A 283 76.62 1.92 -7.34
C SER A 283 75.74 1.23 -8.39
N SER A 284 75.60 -0.09 -8.37
CA SER A 284 75.05 -0.84 -9.50
C SER A 284 74.04 -1.92 -9.17
N ASP A 285 73.26 -1.76 -8.09
CA ASP A 285 72.00 -2.48 -7.97
C ASP A 285 70.86 -1.52 -7.58
N GLU A 286 69.88 -1.47 -8.48
CA GLU A 286 68.57 -0.81 -8.38
C GLU A 286 68.55 0.74 -8.37
N THR A 287 68.99 1.36 -9.46
CA THR A 287 68.17 2.44 -10.04
C THR A 287 66.90 1.81 -10.63
N MET A 288 65.99 1.37 -9.74
CA MET A 288 64.58 1.32 -10.08
C MET A 288 64.24 2.68 -10.66
N ASP A 289 63.86 2.67 -11.93
CA ASP A 289 63.45 3.80 -12.73
C ASP A 289 62.52 4.72 -11.92
N ALA A 290 63.10 5.77 -11.33
CA ALA A 290 62.36 6.77 -10.56
C ALA A 290 61.37 7.57 -11.43
N ASN A 291 61.41 7.39 -12.76
CA ASN A 291 60.46 7.95 -13.71
C ASN A 291 59.39 6.95 -14.17
N ALA A 292 59.50 5.64 -13.91
CA ALA A 292 58.49 4.65 -14.31
C ALA A 292 57.33 4.49 -13.33
N VAL A 293 57.43 5.00 -12.10
CA VAL A 293 56.37 4.83 -11.08
C VAL A 293 55.32 5.95 -11.12
N TRP A 294 55.53 7.01 -11.91
CA TRP A 294 54.65 8.18 -11.93
C TRP A 294 53.71 8.29 -13.14
N HIS A 295 53.77 7.36 -14.11
CA HIS A 295 53.01 7.49 -15.36
C HIS A 295 51.74 6.63 -15.49
N ASP A 296 51.35 5.86 -14.48
CA ASP A 296 50.11 5.05 -14.49
C ASP A 296 49.04 5.55 -13.48
N LEU A 297 48.98 6.86 -13.25
CA LEU A 297 47.77 7.51 -12.74
C LEU A 297 47.05 8.12 -13.93
N GLU A 298 46.04 7.42 -14.44
CA GLU A 298 45.10 7.99 -15.39
C GLU A 298 44.56 9.32 -14.82
N GLU A 299 44.84 10.42 -15.53
CA GLU A 299 44.35 11.79 -15.28
C GLU A 299 42.81 11.93 -15.30
N THR A 300 42.07 10.82 -15.32
CA THR A 300 40.61 10.77 -15.40
C THR A 300 39.92 10.42 -14.07
N GLU A 301 40.63 9.95 -13.03
CA GLU A 301 40.03 9.64 -11.72
C GLU A 301 40.13 10.77 -10.67
N ILE A 302 41.10 11.68 -10.79
CA ILE A 302 41.31 12.75 -9.79
C ILE A 302 40.28 13.89 -9.91
N THR A 303 39.59 14.01 -11.05
CA THR A 303 38.61 15.09 -11.26
C THR A 303 37.18 14.75 -10.81
N ARG A 304 36.91 13.53 -10.30
CA ARG A 304 35.58 13.14 -9.75
C ARG A 304 35.47 13.25 -8.23
N LEU A 305 36.57 13.47 -7.51
CA LEU A 305 36.58 13.54 -6.04
C LEU A 305 36.59 14.96 -5.45
N ALA A 306 36.37 15.99 -6.27
CA ALA A 306 36.38 17.38 -5.82
C ALA A 306 35.05 18.11 -6.07
N PHE A 307 33.93 17.61 -5.52
CA PHE A 307 32.87 18.46 -4.94
C PHE A 307 31.82 17.60 -4.22
N VAL A 308 32.07 17.27 -2.95
CA VAL A 308 30.98 16.93 -2.02
C VAL A 308 30.75 18.18 -1.19
N PRO A 309 29.66 18.95 -1.40
CA PRO A 309 29.37 20.07 -0.52
C PRO A 309 29.15 19.54 0.90
N PRO A 310 29.59 20.26 1.96
CA PRO A 310 29.42 19.81 3.33
C PRO A 310 27.94 19.60 3.61
N TYR A 311 27.57 18.37 3.97
CA TYR A 311 26.23 18.03 4.43
C TYR A 311 25.97 18.81 5.72
N GLN A 312 25.14 19.86 5.62
CA GLN A 312 24.57 20.52 6.79
C GLN A 312 23.35 19.71 7.25
N PRO A 313 23.36 19.09 8.44
CA PRO A 313 22.16 18.49 8.99
C PRO A 313 21.19 19.62 9.34
N GLN A 314 20.12 19.76 8.56
CA GLN A 314 18.95 20.49 9.02
C GLN A 314 18.34 19.69 10.17
N ASN A 315 18.51 20.23 11.38
CA ASN A 315 17.65 19.92 12.52
C ASN A 315 16.20 19.99 12.07
N ASP A 316 15.50 18.86 12.12
CA ASP A 316 14.12 18.77 12.60
C ASP A 316 13.73 17.29 12.62
N TYR A 317 13.83 16.68 13.81
CA TYR A 317 12.80 15.82 14.42
C TYR A 317 13.37 15.30 15.74
N VAL A 318 12.98 15.96 16.83
CA VAL A 318 13.18 15.50 18.20
C VAL A 318 12.42 14.18 18.36
N ILE A 319 13.12 13.05 18.32
CA ILE A 319 12.59 11.79 18.85
C ILE A 319 12.66 11.90 20.36
N SER A 320 11.55 12.31 20.96
CA SER A 320 11.34 12.21 22.39
C SER A 320 11.18 10.74 22.80
N ASP A 321 11.99 10.37 23.79
CA ASP A 321 11.72 9.38 24.83
C ASP A 321 11.49 7.92 24.40
N ARG A 322 12.57 7.12 24.45
CA ARG A 322 12.49 5.65 24.54
C ARG A 322 11.92 5.27 25.91
N ARG A 323 10.60 5.14 26.03
CA ARG A 323 10.00 4.24 27.03
C ARG A 323 9.85 2.85 26.44
N ALA A 324 10.53 1.90 27.07
CA ALA A 324 10.40 0.48 26.81
C ALA A 324 8.93 0.05 26.81
N LEU A 325 8.49 -0.58 25.72
CA LEU A 325 7.22 -1.29 25.65
C LEU A 325 7.28 -2.47 26.64
N PRO A 326 6.28 -2.66 27.52
CA PRO A 326 6.22 -3.84 28.37
C PRO A 326 5.91 -5.09 27.52
N PRO A 327 6.40 -6.28 27.91
CA PRO A 327 6.15 -7.52 27.17
C PRO A 327 4.66 -7.91 27.19
N PRO A 328 4.18 -8.66 26.18
CA PRO A 328 2.77 -8.98 26.04
C PRO A 328 2.30 -9.95 27.14
N SER A 329 1.18 -9.60 27.78
CA SER A 329 0.50 -10.41 28.80
C SER A 329 -0.06 -11.70 28.19
N GLU A 330 0.15 -12.82 28.88
CA GLU A 330 -0.43 -14.14 28.59
C GLU A 330 -1.98 -14.13 28.55
N PRO A 331 -2.60 -15.06 27.81
CA PRO A 331 -4.04 -15.07 27.59
C PRO A 331 -4.80 -15.43 28.87
N VAL A 332 -5.65 -14.51 29.33
CA VAL A 332 -6.56 -14.72 30.47
C VAL A 332 -7.62 -15.78 30.10
N GLU A 333 -7.60 -16.90 30.82
CA GLU A 333 -8.65 -17.91 30.79
C GLU A 333 -10.01 -17.30 31.16
N ARG A 334 -11.00 -17.56 30.30
CA ARG A 334 -12.41 -17.24 30.54
C ARG A 334 -12.94 -18.12 31.67
N ASN A 335 -13.05 -17.57 32.87
CA ASN A 335 -13.94 -18.11 33.88
C ASN A 335 -15.34 -17.52 33.70
N THR A 336 -16.22 -18.35 33.16
CA THR A 336 -17.67 -18.19 33.26
C THR A 336 -18.06 -18.46 34.70
N ASP A 337 -18.46 -17.43 35.44
CA ASP A 337 -19.41 -17.67 36.52
C ASP A 337 -20.32 -16.48 36.83
N SER A 338 -21.56 -16.85 37.03
CA SER A 338 -22.78 -16.10 37.27
C SER A 338 -22.78 -15.22 38.52
N GLN A 339 -23.42 -14.04 38.44
CA GLN A 339 -24.30 -13.41 39.46
C GLN A 339 -24.88 -12.09 38.91
N ILE A 340 -26.16 -12.05 38.51
CA ILE A 340 -27.32 -11.65 39.33
C ILE A 340 -27.16 -10.31 40.07
N GLY A 341 -27.74 -9.25 39.47
CA GLY A 341 -28.58 -8.28 40.16
C GLY A 341 -27.92 -7.11 40.91
N LYS A 342 -28.15 -5.88 40.44
CA LYS A 342 -29.04 -4.90 41.10
C LYS A 342 -29.11 -3.56 40.34
N ARG A 343 -30.35 -3.11 40.19
CA ARG A 343 -30.78 -1.77 39.77
C ARG A 343 -30.14 -0.68 40.62
N ARG A 344 -29.85 0.49 40.03
CA ARG A 344 -30.22 1.79 40.61
C ARG A 344 -30.29 2.89 39.55
N ARG A 345 -31.48 3.52 39.50
CA ARG A 345 -31.77 4.83 38.90
C ARG A 345 -30.83 5.89 39.49
N ILE A 346 -30.41 6.84 38.67
CA ILE A 346 -30.05 8.19 39.12
C ILE A 346 -30.90 9.17 38.32
N LYS A 347 -31.33 10.20 39.06
CA LYS A 347 -32.25 11.28 38.72
C LYS A 347 -31.73 12.19 37.62
#